data_AF-A0AAV6C5G9-F1
#
_entry.id   AF-A0AAV6C5G9-F1
#
_cell.length_a   1.000
_cell.length_b   1.000
_cell.length_c   1.000
_cell.angle_alpha   90.00
_cell.angle_beta   90.00
_cell.angle_gamma   90.00
#
_symmetry.space_group_name_H-M   'P 1'
#
loop_
_entity.id
_entity.type
_entity.pdbx_description
1 polymer ?
#
loop_
_entity_poly.entity_id
_entity_poly.type
_entity_poly.pdbx_seq_one_letter_code
_entity_poly.pdbx_strand_id
1 'polypeptide(L)'
;MSPEEYAEEAAAIVALGFHGHKMRPALGPERDLEAVRLIRKAVGSNVELMVDAQTWWRMGDRSYDRQTIERLTRELAEDRAAWLEEPIPPR
;
A
#
# COMPACT_ATOMS: atom_id res chain seq x y z
N MET A 1 -5.25 5.82 10.13
CA MET A 1 -3.88 5.34 10.35
C MET A 1 -2.93 6.29 9.62
N SER A 2 -1.92 6.84 10.28
CA SER A 2 -0.85 7.58 9.63
C SER A 2 0.09 6.61 8.89
N PRO A 3 0.95 7.10 7.99
CA PRO A 3 2.00 6.29 7.38
C PRO A 3 2.90 5.57 8.40
N GLU A 4 3.19 6.21 9.53
CA GLU A 4 3.98 5.64 10.63
C GLU A 4 3.23 4.53 11.35
N GLU A 5 1.96 4.75 11.66
CA GLU A 5 1.12 3.73 12.31
C GLU A 5 1.01 2.46 11.44
N TYR A 6 0.99 2.60 10.10
CA TYR A 6 1.04 1.46 9.17
C TYR A 6 2.36 0.68 9.26
N ALA A 7 3.48 1.39 9.38
CA ALA A 7 4.79 0.78 9.51
C ALA A 7 4.96 0.07 10.86
N GLU A 8 4.45 0.67 11.94
CA GLU A 8 4.42 0.07 13.28
C GLU A 8 3.56 -1.20 13.30
N GLU A 9 2.36 -1.15 12.69
CA GLU A 9 1.50 -2.32 12.54
C GLU A 9 2.22 -3.44 11.77
N ALA A 10 2.79 -3.14 10.60
CA ALA A 10 3.46 -4.14 9.79
C ALA A 10 4.67 -4.77 10.51
N ALA A 11 5.46 -3.97 11.22
CA ALA A 11 6.57 -4.46 12.02
C ALA A 11 6.10 -5.37 13.16
N ALA A 12 5.00 -5.01 13.85
CA ALA A 12 4.40 -5.84 14.88
C ALA A 12 3.89 -7.18 14.33
N ILE A 13 3.23 -7.17 13.16
CA ILE A 13 2.78 -8.39 12.48
C ILE A 13 3.97 -9.29 12.10
N VAL A 14 5.05 -8.73 11.57
CA VAL A 14 6.26 -9.51 11.23
C VAL A 14 6.93 -10.08 12.49
N ALA A 15 6.93 -9.34 13.61
CA ALA A 15 7.45 -9.83 14.88
C ALA A 15 6.67 -11.04 15.43
N LEU A 16 5.41 -11.22 15.02
CA LEU A 16 4.61 -12.42 15.32
C LEU A 16 4.94 -13.63 14.42
N GLY A 17 5.90 -13.49 13.49
CA GLY A 17 6.35 -14.56 12.60
C GLY A 17 5.64 -14.63 11.26
N PHE A 18 4.83 -13.63 10.90
CA PHE A 18 4.25 -13.55 9.57
C PHE A 18 5.28 -13.07 8.54
N HIS A 19 5.24 -13.66 7.34
CA HIS A 19 6.17 -13.35 6.25
C HIS A 19 5.58 -12.40 5.20
N GLY A 20 4.34 -11.95 5.39
CA GLY A 20 3.69 -11.02 4.49
C GLY A 20 2.68 -10.13 5.20
N HIS A 21 2.46 -8.95 4.63
CA HIS A 21 1.56 -7.94 5.13
C HIS A 21 0.77 -7.32 3.97
N LYS A 22 -0.57 -7.29 4.06
CA LYS A 22 -1.43 -6.58 3.12
C LYS A 22 -1.98 -5.33 3.78
N MET A 23 -1.78 -4.18 3.16
CA MET A 23 -2.38 -2.91 3.60
C MET A 23 -3.49 -2.48 2.63
N ARG A 24 -4.47 -1.75 3.16
CA ARG A 24 -5.51 -1.08 2.36
C ARG A 24 -5.47 0.43 2.64
N PRO A 25 -4.74 1.22 1.85
CA PRO A 25 -4.51 2.62 2.14
C PRO A 25 -5.68 3.52 1.66
N ALA A 26 -5.90 4.64 2.33
CA ALA A 26 -6.94 5.62 1.98
C ALA A 26 -6.58 7.04 2.45
N LEU A 27 -5.29 7.40 2.34
CA LEU A 27 -4.72 8.64 2.90
C LEU A 27 -4.51 9.73 1.85
N GLY A 28 -4.72 9.42 0.57
CA GLY A 28 -4.30 10.23 -0.56
C GLY A 28 -3.04 9.67 -1.20
N PRO A 29 -2.82 9.86 -2.52
CA PRO A 29 -1.80 9.13 -3.28
C PRO A 29 -0.39 9.24 -2.68
N GLU A 30 0.00 10.44 -2.27
CA GLU A 30 1.34 10.73 -1.76
C GLU A 30 1.55 10.08 -0.38
N ARG A 31 0.54 10.12 0.48
CA ARG A 31 0.60 9.52 1.82
C ARG A 31 0.47 7.99 1.77
N ASP A 32 -0.27 7.46 0.80
CA ASP A 32 -0.34 6.02 0.55
C ASP A 32 1.04 5.47 0.16
N LEU A 33 1.76 6.19 -0.72
CA LEU A 33 3.11 5.83 -1.12
C LEU A 33 4.12 6.00 0.03
N GLU A 34 3.99 7.06 0.83
CA GLU A 34 4.78 7.24 2.05
C GLU A 34 4.62 6.06 3.01
N ALA A 35 3.38 5.59 3.23
CA ALA A 35 3.09 4.44 4.08
C ALA A 35 3.78 3.16 3.57
N VAL A 36 3.74 2.90 2.26
CA VAL A 36 4.42 1.74 1.65
C VAL A 36 5.94 1.81 1.87
N ARG A 37 6.55 2.98 1.66
CA ARG A 37 7.99 3.18 1.87
C ARG A 37 8.40 2.98 3.33
N LEU A 38 7.61 3.50 4.27
CA LEU A 38 7.86 3.32 5.70
C LEU A 38 7.68 1.87 6.13
N ILE A 39 6.63 1.17 5.65
CA ILE A 39 6.46 -0.26 5.89
C ILE A 39 7.68 -1.01 5.36
N ARG A 40 8.06 -0.80 4.08
CA ARG A 40 9.20 -1.48 3.47
C ARG A 40 10.49 -1.28 4.26
N LYS A 41 10.73 -0.06 4.77
CA LYS A 41 11.86 0.24 5.65
C LYS A 41 11.79 -0.51 6.99
N ALA A 42 10.60 -0.61 7.58
CA ALA A 42 10.40 -1.25 8.88
C ALA A 42 10.51 -2.78 8.83
N VAL A 43 9.98 -3.40 7.77
CA VAL A 43 9.91 -4.88 7.66
C VAL A 43 11.06 -5.50 6.87
N GLY A 44 11.84 -4.69 6.14
CA GLY A 44 12.92 -5.16 5.27
C GLY A 44 12.43 -5.79 3.96
N SER A 45 13.36 -6.20 3.09
CA SER A 45 13.02 -6.65 1.72
C SER A 45 12.50 -8.10 1.61
N ASN A 46 12.58 -8.88 2.68
CA ASN A 46 12.20 -10.31 2.67
C ASN A 46 10.72 -10.55 3.00
N VAL A 47 10.00 -9.52 3.43
CA VAL A 47 8.58 -9.59 3.74
C VAL A 47 7.78 -9.23 2.50
N GLU A 48 6.81 -10.08 2.16
CA GLU A 48 5.87 -9.84 1.07
C GLU A 48 4.94 -8.67 1.45
N LEU A 49 4.96 -7.59 0.67
CA LEU A 49 4.12 -6.42 0.91
C LEU A 49 3.07 -6.33 -0.20
N MET A 50 1.80 -6.40 0.17
CA MET A 50 0.68 -6.28 -0.76
C MET A 50 -0.12 -5.00 -0.48
N VAL A 51 -0.64 -4.40 -1.54
CA VAL A 51 -1.51 -3.22 -1.46
C VAL A 51 -2.88 -3.58 -2.04
N ASP A 52 -3.93 -3.41 -1.25
CA ASP A 52 -5.32 -3.48 -1.69
C ASP A 52 -5.82 -2.07 -2.03
N ALA A 53 -5.98 -1.82 -3.32
CA ALA A 53 -6.34 -0.52 -3.88
C ALA A 53 -7.86 -0.35 -4.10
N GLN A 54 -8.70 -1.22 -3.55
CA GLN A 54 -10.15 -1.09 -3.64
C GLN A 54 -10.65 0.29 -3.17
N THR A 55 -10.01 0.87 -2.16
CA THR A 55 -10.29 2.22 -1.64
C THR A 55 -9.94 3.32 -2.63
N TRP A 56 -9.08 3.10 -3.61
CA TRP A 56 -8.70 4.15 -4.57
C TRP A 56 -9.83 4.55 -5.49
N TRP A 57 -10.81 3.68 -5.75
CA TRP A 57 -11.92 3.96 -6.66
C TRP A 57 -13.30 3.91 -6.00
N ARG A 58 -13.37 3.63 -4.68
CA ARG A 58 -14.63 3.61 -3.92
C ARG A 58 -14.94 4.90 -3.14
N MET A 59 -14.14 5.96 -3.32
CA MET A 59 -14.17 7.15 -2.47
C MET A 59 -14.98 8.33 -3.04
N GLY A 60 -15.80 8.08 -4.07
CA GLY A 60 -16.58 9.12 -4.76
C GLY A 60 -15.66 10.16 -5.40
N ASP A 61 -15.89 11.44 -5.12
CA ASP A 61 -15.10 12.56 -5.65
C ASP A 61 -13.62 12.57 -5.22
N ARG A 62 -13.26 11.73 -4.23
CA ARG A 62 -11.87 11.55 -3.76
C ARG A 62 -11.19 10.32 -4.38
N SER A 63 -11.85 9.66 -5.31
CA SER A 63 -11.27 8.52 -6.03
C SER A 63 -10.09 8.98 -6.86
N TYR A 64 -9.07 8.14 -6.94
CA TYR A 64 -7.89 8.42 -7.73
C TYR A 64 -8.23 8.28 -9.21
N ASP A 65 -7.74 9.22 -10.00
CA ASP A 65 -7.83 9.11 -11.45
C ASP A 65 -6.88 8.03 -11.99
N ARG A 66 -7.10 7.66 -13.25
CA ARG A 66 -6.32 6.62 -13.92
C ARG A 66 -4.82 6.95 -13.96
N GLN A 67 -4.47 8.21 -14.20
CA GLN A 67 -3.07 8.64 -14.27
C GLN A 67 -2.36 8.47 -12.92
N THR A 68 -3.08 8.75 -11.83
CA THR A 68 -2.61 8.55 -10.47
C THR A 68 -2.44 7.08 -10.13
N ILE A 69 -3.42 6.24 -10.48
CA ILE A 69 -3.31 4.78 -10.29
C ILE A 69 -2.09 4.23 -11.06
N GLU A 70 -1.89 4.64 -12.32
CA GLU A 70 -0.74 4.22 -13.13
C GLU A 70 0.60 4.70 -12.54
N ARG A 71 0.64 5.93 -12.00
CA ARG A 71 1.83 6.46 -11.30
C ARG A 71 2.14 5.64 -10.05
N LEU A 72 1.16 5.47 -9.16
CA LEU A 72 1.32 4.69 -7.94
C LEU A 72 1.73 3.26 -8.24
N THR A 73 1.15 2.64 -9.27
CA THR A 73 1.53 1.27 -9.67
C THR A 73 3.02 1.14 -9.99
N ARG A 74 3.61 2.13 -10.69
CA ARG A 74 5.06 2.13 -10.99
C ARG A 74 5.90 2.31 -9.73
N GLU A 75 5.53 3.26 -8.88
CA GLU A 75 6.24 3.55 -7.62
C GLU A 75 6.18 2.35 -6.67
N LEU A 76 5.03 1.70 -6.54
CA LEU A 76 4.87 0.47 -5.75
C LEU A 76 5.77 -0.68 -6.26
N ALA A 77 5.98 -0.77 -7.57
CA ALA A 77 6.90 -1.75 -8.15
C ALA A 77 8.36 -1.46 -7.77
N GLU A 78 8.77 -0.19 -7.72
CA GLU A 78 10.10 0.23 -7.26
C GLU A 78 10.32 -0.12 -5.77
N ASP A 79 9.28 0.03 -4.94
CA ASP A 79 9.28 -0.35 -3.52
C ASP A 79 9.09 -1.87 -3.28
N ARG A 80 9.09 -2.66 -4.37
CA ARG A 80 8.95 -4.12 -4.36
C ARG A 80 7.67 -4.58 -3.68
N ALA A 81 6.55 -3.93 -3.96
CA ALA A 81 5.24 -4.50 -3.64
C ALA A 81 5.06 -5.81 -4.42
N ALA A 82 4.68 -6.87 -3.71
CA ALA A 82 4.47 -8.19 -4.27
C ALA A 82 3.23 -8.26 -5.16
N TRP A 83 2.19 -7.52 -4.77
CA TRP A 83 0.88 -7.55 -5.41
C TRP A 83 0.14 -6.22 -5.20
N LEU A 84 -0.49 -5.73 -6.27
CA LEU A 84 -1.46 -4.63 -6.23
C LEU A 84 -2.86 -5.19 -6.56
N GLU A 85 -3.75 -5.22 -5.57
CA GLU A 85 -5.07 -5.84 -5.63
C GLU A 85 -6.11 -4.80 -6.01
N GLU A 86 -6.99 -5.14 -6.95
CA GLU A 86 -8.14 -4.32 -7.38
C GLU A 86 -7.82 -2.82 -7.61
N PRO A 87 -6.80 -2.45 -8.41
CA PRO A 87 -6.46 -1.04 -8.64
C PRO A 87 -7.51 -0.26 -9.43
N ILE A 88 -8.46 -0.95 -10.07
CA ILE A 88 -9.53 -0.39 -10.87
C ILE A 88 -10.87 -1.06 -10.52
N PRO A 89 -12.02 -0.39 -10.73
CA PRO A 89 -13.33 -0.99 -10.51
C PRO A 89 -13.53 -2.30 -11.30
N PRO A 90 -14.22 -3.30 -10.72
CA PRO A 90 -14.61 -4.50 -11.45
C PRO A 90 -15.60 -4.14 -12.57
N ARG A 91 -15.61 -4.95 -13.63
CA ARG A 91 -16.59 -4.85 -14.73
C ARG A 91 -17.88 -5.58 -14.41
#